data_AF-A0A9P7N1L4-F1
#
_entry.id   AF-A0A9P7N1L4-F1
#
_cell.length_a   1.000
_cell.length_b   1.000
_cell.length_c   1.000
_cell.angle_alpha   90.00
_cell.angle_beta   90.00
_cell.angle_gamma   90.00
#
_symmetry.space_group_name_H-M   'P 1'
#
loop_
_entity.id
_entity.type
_entity.pdbx_description
1 polymer ?
#
loop_
_entity_poly.entity_id
_entity_poly.type
_entity_poly.pdbx_seq_one_letter_code
_entity_poly.pdbx_strand_id
1 'polypeptide(L)'
;MSMLEDGTIKFNCDMCFTNFVECPLTGQRLSMAPDEGVYNIWTGPKFIKFFQDRARRTLDGLYGKEVEDVAIEAYRICWDASTPTHDFLITPHPHCQGLYVATGGSFHGWKFLPVIGDYIADMMQGCLTSEYSDRWAWDKKGGDGHSANPTYHIVGDLQDWLA
;
A
#
# COMPACT_ATOMS: atom_id res chain seq x y z
N MET A 1 -11.31 3.87 10.10
CA MET A 1 -11.82 5.17 9.62
C MET A 1 -11.30 6.25 10.54
N SER A 2 -10.96 7.40 9.99
CA SER A 2 -10.53 8.56 10.78
C SER A 2 -11.49 9.71 10.51
N MET A 3 -11.89 10.40 11.58
CA MET A 3 -12.65 11.63 11.51
C MET A 3 -11.70 12.78 11.80
N LEU A 4 -11.73 13.82 10.99
CA LEU A 4 -10.97 15.05 11.20
C LEU A 4 -11.73 15.99 12.14
N GLU A 5 -11.05 17.01 12.66
CA GLU A 5 -11.64 18.01 13.56
C GLU A 5 -12.80 18.79 12.90
N ASP A 6 -12.77 18.94 11.58
CA ASP A 6 -13.82 19.59 10.79
C ASP A 6 -15.03 18.67 10.51
N GLY A 7 -15.04 17.45 11.04
CA GLY A 7 -16.09 16.46 10.82
C GLY A 7 -15.93 15.60 9.57
N THR A 8 -14.86 15.81 8.77
CA THR A 8 -14.60 14.98 7.58
C THR A 8 -14.32 13.54 7.96
N ILE A 9 -15.05 12.60 7.36
CA ILE A 9 -14.84 11.16 7.55
C ILE A 9 -14.01 10.60 6.40
N LYS A 10 -12.91 9.93 6.74
CA LYS A 10 -12.08 9.18 5.79
C LYS A 10 -12.37 7.70 5.89
N PHE A 11 -12.65 7.10 4.74
CA PHE A 11 -12.76 5.66 4.55
C PHE A 11 -11.82 5.20 3.45
N ASN A 12 -11.46 3.92 3.47
CA ASN A 12 -10.67 3.27 2.43
C ASN A 12 -11.56 2.33 1.62
N CYS A 13 -11.16 2.07 0.38
CA CYS A 13 -11.78 1.05 -0.46
C CYS A 13 -10.85 -0.16 -0.47
N ASP A 14 -11.34 -1.30 0.04
CA ASP A 14 -10.58 -2.55 0.02
C ASP A 14 -10.50 -3.08 -1.41
N MET A 15 -9.41 -2.73 -2.10
CA MET A 15 -9.12 -3.12 -3.46
C MET A 15 -7.64 -2.88 -3.76
N CYS A 16 -7.00 -3.85 -4.39
CA CYS A 16 -5.63 -3.73 -4.87
C CYS A 16 -5.60 -3.74 -6.39
N PHE A 17 -4.70 -2.94 -6.95
CA PHE A 17 -4.46 -2.88 -8.39
C PHE A 17 -2.99 -2.53 -8.64
N THR A 18 -2.52 -2.75 -9.85
CA THR A 18 -1.16 -2.44 -10.28
C THR A 18 -1.13 -1.20 -11.15
N ASN A 19 0.06 -0.71 -11.48
CA ASN A 19 0.26 0.28 -12.54
C ASN A 19 1.55 -0.08 -13.29
N PHE A 20 1.47 -1.10 -14.13
CA PHE A 20 2.62 -1.62 -14.86
C PHE A 20 3.05 -0.65 -15.97
N VAL A 21 4.17 0.02 -15.73
CA VAL A 21 4.84 0.91 -16.67
C VAL A 21 6.26 0.44 -16.93
N GLU A 22 6.89 0.94 -17.99
CA GLU A 22 8.32 0.72 -18.22
C GLU A 22 9.13 1.62 -17.28
N CYS A 23 9.97 1.02 -16.44
CA CYS A 23 10.83 1.74 -15.53
C CYS A 23 11.95 2.43 -16.33
N PRO A 24 12.04 3.78 -16.31
CA PRO A 24 13.03 4.50 -17.13
C PRO A 24 14.48 4.21 -16.72
N LEU A 25 14.71 3.73 -15.49
CA LEU A 25 16.05 3.43 -14.97
C LEU A 25 16.55 2.05 -15.38
N THR A 26 15.66 1.07 -15.54
CA THR A 26 16.04 -0.33 -15.75
C THR A 26 15.51 -0.93 -17.06
N GLY A 27 14.58 -0.24 -17.74
CA GLY A 27 13.84 -0.76 -18.89
C GLY A 27 12.89 -1.92 -18.54
N GLN A 28 12.76 -2.26 -17.25
CA GLN A 28 11.90 -3.36 -16.81
C GLN A 28 10.46 -2.89 -16.65
N ARG A 29 9.51 -3.77 -16.95
CA ARG A 29 8.09 -3.52 -16.69
C ARG A 29 7.80 -3.74 -15.20
N LEU A 30 7.51 -2.67 -14.47
CA LEU A 30 7.29 -2.65 -13.02
C LEU A 30 5.98 -1.94 -12.68
N SER A 31 5.30 -2.40 -11.63
CA SER A 31 4.18 -1.66 -11.06
C SER A 31 4.70 -0.49 -10.24
N MET A 32 4.46 0.74 -10.67
CA MET A 32 5.01 1.95 -10.06
C MET A 32 3.90 2.97 -9.78
N ALA A 33 4.03 3.74 -8.70
CA ALA A 33 3.14 4.87 -8.51
C ALA A 33 3.30 5.87 -9.68
N PRO A 34 2.22 6.45 -10.22
CA PRO A 34 2.31 7.54 -11.19
C PRO A 34 3.07 8.73 -10.62
N ASP A 35 3.66 9.54 -11.51
CA ASP A 35 4.32 10.79 -11.16
C ASP A 35 3.40 11.72 -10.33
N GLU A 36 4.04 12.57 -9.52
CA GLU A 36 3.35 13.44 -8.57
C GLU A 36 2.25 14.29 -9.23
N GLY A 37 1.06 14.33 -8.64
CA GLY A 37 0.04 15.34 -8.93
C GLY A 37 -1.25 14.87 -9.60
N VAL A 38 -1.33 13.66 -10.16
CA VAL A 38 -2.58 13.20 -10.81
C VAL A 38 -3.49 12.43 -9.87
N TYR A 39 -2.98 11.37 -9.23
CA TYR A 39 -3.79 10.47 -8.39
C TYR A 39 -3.39 10.42 -6.92
N ASN A 40 -2.25 11.02 -6.58
CA ASN A 40 -1.70 10.99 -5.22
C ASN A 40 -2.07 12.25 -4.41
N ILE A 41 -2.85 13.16 -5.00
CA ILE A 41 -3.45 14.33 -4.33
C ILE A 41 -4.96 14.15 -4.22
N TRP A 42 -5.56 14.78 -3.21
CA TRP A 42 -7.02 14.77 -3.07
C TRP A 42 -7.68 15.53 -4.22
N THR A 43 -8.57 14.83 -4.93
CA THR A 43 -9.46 15.39 -5.96
C THR A 43 -8.73 16.07 -7.12
N GLY A 44 -7.63 15.45 -7.59
CA GLY A 44 -6.96 15.84 -8.84
C GLY A 44 -7.93 16.00 -10.03
N PRO A 45 -7.49 16.62 -11.15
CA PRO A 45 -8.37 16.91 -12.27
C PRO A 45 -8.96 15.61 -12.85
N LYS A 46 -10.30 15.47 -12.80
CA LYS A 46 -11.07 14.31 -13.29
C LYS A 46 -10.57 12.96 -12.79
N PHE A 47 -10.94 12.62 -11.54
CA PHE A 47 -10.71 11.28 -11.00
C PHE A 47 -11.46 10.19 -11.80
N ILE A 48 -10.90 8.98 -11.86
CA ILE A 48 -11.39 7.89 -12.72
C ILE A 48 -12.76 7.37 -12.23
N LYS A 49 -13.74 7.29 -13.14
CA LYS A 49 -15.13 6.87 -12.83
C LYS A 49 -15.21 5.50 -12.17
N PHE A 50 -14.40 4.54 -12.63
CA PHE A 50 -14.32 3.20 -12.03
C PHE A 50 -14.05 3.25 -10.52
N PHE A 51 -13.10 4.10 -10.08
CA PHE A 51 -12.77 4.25 -8.67
C PHE A 51 -13.83 5.03 -7.90
N GLN A 52 -14.47 6.02 -8.51
CA GLN A 52 -15.60 6.72 -7.91
C GLN A 52 -16.76 5.76 -7.62
N ASP A 53 -17.07 4.88 -8.58
CA ASP A 53 -18.13 3.88 -8.43
C ASP A 53 -17.78 2.82 -7.40
N ARG A 54 -16.50 2.41 -7.33
CA ARG A 54 -16.03 1.51 -6.27
C ARG A 54 -16.19 2.15 -4.90
N ALA A 55 -15.79 3.42 -4.75
CA ALA A 55 -15.90 4.16 -3.50
C ALA A 55 -17.36 4.35 -3.07
N ARG A 56 -18.26 4.65 -4.00
CA ARG A 56 -19.70 4.71 -3.73
C ARG A 56 -20.22 3.37 -3.22
N ARG A 57 -19.94 2.27 -3.93
CA ARG A 57 -20.35 0.92 -3.49
C ARG A 57 -19.81 0.55 -2.10
N THR A 58 -18.57 0.93 -1.79
CA THR A 58 -17.99 0.71 -0.46
C THR A 58 -18.70 1.52 0.61
N LEU A 59 -18.96 2.81 0.37
CA LEU A 59 -19.67 3.68 1.30
C LEU A 59 -21.09 3.15 1.57
N ASP A 60 -21.84 2.81 0.52
CA ASP A 60 -23.18 2.25 0.61
C ASP A 60 -23.18 0.89 1.33
N GLY A 61 -22.17 0.06 1.10
CA GLY A 61 -22.02 -1.23 1.77
C GLY A 61 -21.68 -1.14 3.26
N LEU A 62 -20.95 -0.09 3.66
CA LEU A 62 -20.56 0.12 5.06
C LEU A 62 -21.70 0.71 5.90
N TYR A 63 -22.52 1.60 5.33
CA TYR A 63 -23.48 2.41 6.09
C TYR A 63 -24.93 2.32 5.60
N GLY A 64 -25.18 1.64 4.48
CA GLY A 64 -26.51 1.47 3.94
C GLY A 64 -27.19 2.81 3.61
N LYS A 65 -28.45 2.95 4.02
CA LYS A 65 -29.29 4.12 3.68
C LYS A 65 -28.88 5.41 4.39
N GLU A 66 -28.09 5.33 5.47
CA GLU A 66 -27.68 6.52 6.25
C GLU A 66 -26.80 7.48 5.44
N VAL A 67 -26.17 6.98 4.37
CA VAL A 67 -25.25 7.73 3.50
C VAL A 67 -25.77 7.91 2.08
N GLU A 68 -27.05 7.58 1.82
CA GLU A 68 -27.66 7.65 0.49
C GLU A 68 -27.55 9.05 -0.12
N ASP A 69 -27.78 10.09 0.71
CA ASP A 69 -27.67 11.49 0.32
C ASP A 69 -26.29 12.12 0.62
N VAL A 70 -25.32 11.33 1.11
CA VAL A 70 -23.98 11.82 1.45
C VAL A 70 -23.05 11.73 0.23
N ALA A 71 -22.64 12.89 -0.28
CA ALA A 71 -21.68 12.99 -1.37
C ALA A 71 -20.25 12.65 -0.90
N ILE A 72 -19.49 11.96 -1.76
CA ILE A 72 -18.04 11.80 -1.53
C ILE A 72 -17.36 13.02 -2.16
N GLU A 73 -16.78 13.86 -1.32
CA GLU A 73 -16.20 15.16 -1.72
C GLU A 73 -14.81 15.02 -2.36
N ALA A 74 -14.05 13.99 -1.97
CA ALA A 74 -12.66 13.85 -2.38
C ALA A 74 -12.23 12.40 -2.55
N TYR A 75 -11.29 12.20 -3.48
CA TYR A 75 -10.71 10.89 -3.80
C TYR A 75 -9.20 11.00 -3.90
N ARG A 76 -8.50 9.93 -3.53
CA ARG A 76 -7.07 9.74 -3.80
C ARG A 76 -6.75 8.26 -3.94
N ILE A 77 -5.66 7.96 -4.63
CA ILE A 77 -5.03 6.65 -4.62
C ILE A 77 -3.94 6.62 -3.54
N CYS A 78 -3.81 5.48 -2.87
CA CYS A 78 -2.73 5.20 -1.93
C CYS A 78 -1.90 4.04 -2.48
N TRP A 79 -0.58 4.22 -2.55
CA TRP A 79 0.36 3.19 -3.02
C TRP A 79 1.08 2.55 -1.84
N ASP A 80 1.34 1.25 -1.93
CA ASP A 80 2.19 0.49 -1.03
C ASP A 80 2.91 -0.62 -1.82
N ALA A 81 3.97 -1.18 -1.24
CA ALA A 81 4.68 -2.33 -1.78
C ALA A 81 4.31 -3.59 -1.00
N SER A 82 3.93 -4.64 -1.72
CA SER A 82 3.62 -5.96 -1.13
C SER A 82 4.78 -6.92 -1.33
N THR A 83 5.14 -7.66 -0.28
CA THR A 83 6.09 -8.78 -0.36
C THR A 83 5.34 -10.10 -0.62
N PRO A 84 6.03 -11.16 -1.09
CA PRO A 84 5.40 -12.48 -1.29
C PRO A 84 4.83 -13.13 -0.02
N THR A 85 5.33 -12.80 1.17
CA THR A 85 4.83 -13.31 2.46
C THR A 85 3.91 -12.32 3.17
N HIS A 86 3.74 -11.12 2.62
CA HIS A 86 3.08 -9.98 3.27
C HIS A 86 3.74 -9.55 4.61
N ASP A 87 4.97 -9.99 4.88
CA ASP A 87 5.80 -9.44 5.96
C ASP A 87 6.59 -8.21 5.46
N PHE A 88 7.20 -7.49 6.39
CA PHE A 88 8.17 -6.44 6.06
C PHE A 88 9.43 -6.99 5.38
N LEU A 89 10.10 -6.10 4.66
CA LEU A 89 11.46 -6.27 4.17
C LEU A 89 12.37 -5.32 4.96
N ILE A 90 12.95 -5.81 6.05
CA ILE A 90 13.83 -5.06 6.98
C ILE A 90 15.15 -5.82 7.09
N THR A 91 16.10 -5.43 6.25
CA THR A 91 17.30 -6.25 6.00
C THR A 91 18.45 -5.41 5.42
N PRO A 92 19.73 -5.75 5.70
CA PRO A 92 20.85 -5.23 4.91
C PRO A 92 20.78 -5.71 3.46
N HIS A 93 21.21 -4.88 2.52
CA HIS A 93 21.27 -5.27 1.11
C HIS A 93 22.38 -6.32 0.90
N PRO A 94 22.11 -7.49 0.29
CA PRO A 94 23.06 -8.61 0.23
C PRO A 94 24.33 -8.32 -0.58
N HIS A 95 24.28 -7.34 -1.48
CA HIS A 95 25.38 -7.00 -2.39
C HIS A 95 25.91 -5.57 -2.23
N CYS A 96 25.41 -4.80 -1.27
CA CYS A 96 25.80 -3.40 -1.10
C CYS A 96 26.03 -3.10 0.38
N GLN A 97 27.29 -3.09 0.79
CA GLN A 97 27.67 -2.83 2.18
C GLN A 97 27.24 -1.42 2.60
N GLY A 98 26.58 -1.32 3.75
CA GLY A 98 26.09 -0.05 4.30
C GLY A 98 24.76 0.42 3.73
N LEU A 99 24.16 -0.32 2.78
CA LEU A 99 22.79 -0.10 2.35
C LEU A 99 21.84 -0.99 3.13
N TYR A 100 20.79 -0.39 3.70
CA TYR A 100 19.74 -1.05 4.44
C TYR A 100 18.40 -0.77 3.80
N VAL A 101 17.50 -1.75 3.87
CA VAL A 101 16.15 -1.65 3.31
C VAL A 101 15.14 -1.84 4.43
N ALA A 102 14.14 -0.97 4.49
CA ALA A 102 13.01 -1.02 5.41
C ALA A 102 11.74 -0.64 4.64
N THR A 103 11.09 -1.63 4.03
CA THR A 103 9.93 -1.46 3.14
C THR A 103 8.99 -2.67 3.23
N GLY A 104 8.11 -2.87 2.24
CA GLY A 104 7.24 -4.04 2.17
C GLY A 104 6.08 -3.95 3.15
N GLY A 105 5.52 -2.75 3.31
CA GLY A 105 4.41 -2.50 4.24
C GLY A 105 3.19 -3.37 4.01
N SER A 106 3.05 -3.95 2.81
CA SER A 106 2.04 -4.97 2.45
C SER A 106 0.64 -4.59 2.94
N PHE A 107 0.29 -3.30 2.80
CA PHE A 107 -0.95 -2.65 3.20
C PHE A 107 -1.35 -2.75 4.66
N HIS A 108 -0.41 -3.07 5.57
CA HIS A 108 -0.68 -3.18 7.00
C HIS A 108 0.37 -2.49 7.89
N GLY A 109 1.42 -1.90 7.29
CA GLY A 109 2.54 -1.27 8.00
C GLY A 109 2.16 -0.07 8.88
N TRP A 110 1.12 0.68 8.53
CA TRP A 110 0.75 1.92 9.26
C TRP A 110 0.51 1.72 10.76
N LYS A 111 -0.08 0.58 11.17
CA LYS A 111 -0.36 0.30 12.59
C LYS A 111 0.90 0.14 13.44
N PHE A 112 2.05 -0.11 12.80
CA PHE A 112 3.34 -0.29 13.46
C PHE A 112 4.15 1.01 13.52
N LEU A 113 3.61 2.14 13.03
CA LEU A 113 4.29 3.45 13.07
C LEU A 113 4.98 3.75 14.42
N PRO A 114 4.37 3.48 15.59
CA PRO A 114 5.00 3.82 16.87
C PRO A 114 6.17 2.92 17.28
N VAL A 115 6.31 1.73 16.69
CA VAL A 115 7.24 0.68 17.18
C VAL A 115 8.23 0.20 16.12
N ILE A 116 7.93 0.34 14.83
CA ILE A 116 8.73 -0.24 13.75
C ILE A 116 10.16 0.32 13.68
N GLY A 117 10.34 1.56 14.16
CA GLY A 117 11.65 2.22 14.21
C GLY A 117 12.66 1.48 15.09
N ASP A 118 12.23 0.89 16.20
CA ASP A 118 13.10 0.16 17.12
C ASP A 118 13.69 -1.08 16.43
N TYR A 119 12.86 -1.82 15.70
CA TYR A 119 13.29 -3.00 14.92
C TYR A 119 14.26 -2.63 13.79
N ILE A 120 14.02 -1.50 13.13
CA ILE A 120 14.92 -1.00 12.07
C ILE A 120 16.27 -0.62 12.69
N ALA A 121 16.27 0.06 13.84
CA ALA A 121 17.50 0.42 14.55
C ALA A 121 18.26 -0.83 15.03
N ASP A 122 17.56 -1.82 15.57
CA ASP A 122 18.13 -3.10 16.01
C ASP A 122 18.78 -3.85 14.84
N MET A 123 18.14 -3.86 13.67
CA MET A 123 18.70 -4.47 12.46
C MET A 123 19.97 -3.75 12.02
N MET A 124 19.98 -2.42 12.02
CA MET A 124 21.17 -1.62 11.65
C MET A 124 22.34 -1.82 12.63
N GLN A 125 22.06 -2.08 13.91
CA GLN A 125 23.05 -2.32 14.96
C GLN A 125 23.47 -3.80 15.07
N GLY A 126 22.82 -4.71 14.34
CA GLY A 126 23.10 -6.14 14.40
C GLY A 126 22.59 -6.81 15.68
N CYS A 127 21.58 -6.23 16.35
CA CYS A 127 20.94 -6.77 17.55
C CYS A 127 19.49 -7.21 17.34
N LEU A 128 18.97 -7.14 16.10
CA LEU A 128 17.67 -7.73 15.78
C LEU A 128 17.69 -9.24 16.04
N THR A 129 16.66 -9.76 16.68
CA THR A 129 16.58 -11.19 17.01
C THR A 129 16.50 -12.05 15.75
N SER A 130 16.98 -13.30 15.82
CA SER A 130 16.96 -14.23 14.70
C SER A 130 15.54 -14.47 14.15
N GLU A 131 14.54 -14.46 15.02
CA GLU A 131 13.13 -14.58 14.61
C GLU A 131 12.75 -13.51 13.57
N TYR A 132 13.10 -12.25 13.81
CA TYR A 132 12.74 -11.14 12.93
C TYR A 132 13.69 -11.02 11.74
N SER A 133 14.99 -11.25 11.94
CA SER A 133 15.94 -11.22 10.81
C SER A 133 15.62 -12.29 9.77
N ASP A 134 15.18 -13.48 10.21
CA ASP A 134 14.80 -14.58 9.32
C ASP A 134 13.41 -14.38 8.70
N ARG A 135 12.52 -13.66 9.38
CA ARG A 135 11.18 -13.33 8.87
C ARG A 135 11.24 -12.24 7.80
N TRP A 136 12.06 -11.21 7.99
CA TRP A 136 12.12 -10.01 7.14
C TRP A 136 13.33 -9.97 6.18
N ALA A 137 13.94 -11.13 5.94
CA ALA A 137 15.10 -11.31 5.08
C ALA A 137 14.82 -10.96 3.60
N TRP A 138 15.90 -10.72 2.84
CA TRP A 138 15.87 -10.23 1.47
C TRP A 138 15.07 -11.09 0.47
N ASP A 139 15.18 -12.41 0.54
CA ASP A 139 14.78 -13.34 -0.52
C ASP A 139 13.68 -14.32 -0.08
N LYS A 140 12.81 -13.87 0.85
CA LYS A 140 11.68 -14.66 1.33
C LYS A 140 10.73 -15.02 0.19
N LYS A 141 10.44 -16.31 0.08
CA LYS A 141 9.44 -16.85 -0.83
C LYS A 141 8.13 -17.02 -0.06
N GLY A 142 7.02 -16.63 -0.68
CA GLY A 142 5.68 -16.88 -0.16
C GLY A 142 5.27 -18.36 -0.26
N GLY A 143 4.01 -18.66 0.11
CA GLY A 143 3.41 -19.98 -0.07
C GLY A 143 3.34 -20.84 1.21
N ASP A 144 3.72 -20.29 2.35
CA ASP A 144 3.52 -20.88 3.68
C ASP A 144 2.11 -20.63 4.26
N GLY A 145 1.21 -20.03 3.47
CA GLY A 145 -0.15 -19.68 3.85
C GLY A 145 -0.27 -18.47 4.77
N HIS A 146 0.84 -17.87 5.20
CA HIS A 146 0.82 -16.66 6.02
C HIS A 146 0.66 -15.45 5.11
N SER A 147 -0.34 -14.64 5.42
CA SER A 147 -0.62 -13.40 4.71
C SER A 147 -1.31 -12.44 5.65
N ALA A 148 -0.78 -11.23 5.79
CA ALA A 148 -1.40 -10.18 6.58
C ALA A 148 -2.81 -9.82 6.07
N ASN A 149 -3.06 -10.02 4.76
CA ASN A 149 -4.39 -9.89 4.19
C ASN A 149 -4.55 -10.78 2.94
N PRO A 150 -5.14 -11.98 3.07
CA PRO A 150 -5.32 -12.90 1.96
C PRO A 150 -6.42 -12.46 0.97
N THR A 151 -7.21 -11.43 1.30
CA THR A 151 -8.33 -10.97 0.46
C THR A 151 -7.94 -9.88 -0.54
N TYR A 152 -6.71 -9.38 -0.45
CA TYR A 152 -6.19 -8.32 -1.32
C TYR A 152 -5.75 -8.91 -2.67
N HIS A 153 -6.73 -9.31 -3.48
CA HIS A 153 -6.49 -9.72 -4.86
C HIS A 153 -6.28 -8.50 -5.75
N ILE A 154 -5.31 -8.60 -6.66
CA ILE A 154 -5.11 -7.60 -7.72
C ILE A 154 -6.31 -7.69 -8.67
N VAL A 155 -7.11 -6.63 -8.74
CA VAL A 155 -8.35 -6.61 -9.54
C VAL A 155 -8.17 -6.08 -10.96
N GLY A 156 -7.01 -5.50 -11.27
CA GLY A 156 -6.68 -4.95 -12.58
C GLY A 156 -5.45 -4.05 -12.53
N ASP A 157 -5.14 -3.44 -13.68
CA ASP A 157 -4.07 -2.46 -13.81
C ASP A 157 -4.63 -1.06 -14.03
N LEU A 158 -4.01 -0.05 -13.43
CA LEU A 158 -4.40 1.35 -13.56
C LEU A 158 -4.43 1.78 -15.02
N GLN A 159 -3.49 1.31 -15.84
CA GLN A 159 -3.41 1.64 -17.27
C GLN A 159 -4.69 1.29 -18.04
N ASP A 160 -5.44 0.28 -17.58
CA ASP A 160 -6.70 -0.15 -18.20
C ASP A 160 -7.86 0.84 -17.96
N TRP A 161 -7.72 1.75 -16.99
CA TRP A 161 -8.76 2.70 -16.59
C TRP A 161 -8.39 4.18 -16.84
N LEU A 162 -7.24 4.45 -17.46
CA LEU A 162 -6.80 5.81 -17.82
C LEU A 162 -7.41 6.31 -19.15
N ALA A 163 -8.10 5.45 -19.89
CA ALA A 163 -8.67 5.74 -21.22
C ALA A 163 -9.90 6.67 -21.20
#